data_AF-A0A8B8FPM6-F1
#
_entry.id   AF-A0A8B8FPM6-F1
#
_cell.length_a   1.000
_cell.length_b   1.000
_cell.length_c   1.000
_cell.angle_alpha   90.00
_cell.angle_beta   90.00
_cell.angle_gamma   90.00
#
_symmetry.space_group_name_H-M   'P 1'
#
loop_
_entity.id
_entity.type
_entity.pdbx_description
1 polymer ?
#
loop_
_entity_poly.entity_id
_entity_poly.type
_entity_poly.pdbx_seq_one_letter_code
_entity_poly.pdbx_strand_id
1 'polypeptide(L)'
;MAIENCTVLLLAFFEDPVSELYLKFAHGTIQMFQISILKLDSDFITASEATQVYEELIIKLEERKANNFILFAANQLLVRLKYDNTVNDDKEKHFRKNVEGFYQTGIHYLKIWENSFDKANKFKWLMLQNDPTWEKIEASTIIVVSIVPNSINVDQLFDERSSLVQVLRRLKPKWTSLSKEEILKTHEKMEENIRCIF
;
A
#
# COMPACT_ATOMS: atom_id res chain seq x y z
N MET A 1 -22.34 38.58 8.70
CA MET A 1 -21.94 37.54 7.72
C MET A 1 -22.84 36.36 7.97
N ALA A 2 -23.93 36.24 7.22
CA ALA A 2 -24.84 35.10 7.37
C ALA A 2 -24.11 33.86 6.86
N ILE A 3 -24.03 32.82 7.68
CA ILE A 3 -23.54 31.51 7.27
C ILE A 3 -24.48 31.07 6.15
N GLU A 4 -23.98 30.98 4.92
CA GLU A 4 -24.75 30.38 3.82
C GLU A 4 -25.30 29.05 4.31
N ASN A 5 -26.62 28.91 4.21
CA ASN A 5 -27.34 27.78 4.77
C ASN A 5 -26.78 26.50 4.12
N CYS A 6 -26.17 25.61 4.91
CA CYS A 6 -25.43 24.43 4.42
C CYS A 6 -26.23 23.62 3.38
N THR A 7 -27.56 23.56 3.54
CA THR A 7 -28.49 22.91 2.61
C THR A 7 -28.47 23.52 1.20
N VAL A 8 -28.36 24.85 1.08
CA VAL A 8 -28.35 25.54 -0.22
C VAL A 8 -27.02 25.29 -0.95
N LEU A 9 -25.91 25.27 -0.22
CA LEU A 9 -24.59 24.95 -0.77
C LEU A 9 -24.51 23.50 -1.27
N LEU A 10 -25.04 22.55 -0.49
CA LEU A 10 -25.08 21.15 -0.90
C LEU A 10 -25.99 20.96 -2.12
N LEU A 11 -27.16 21.61 -2.15
CA LEU A 11 -28.06 21.54 -3.31
C LEU A 11 -27.35 22.07 -4.57
N ALA A 12 -26.73 23.25 -4.49
CA ALA A 12 -25.98 23.83 -5.60
C ALA A 12 -24.82 22.93 -6.05
N PHE A 13 -24.14 22.26 -5.11
CA PHE A 13 -23.11 21.27 -5.44
C PHE A 13 -23.71 20.09 -6.22
N PHE A 14 -24.80 19.47 -5.76
CA PHE A 14 -25.40 18.32 -6.45
C PHE A 14 -26.07 18.67 -7.78
N GLU A 15 -26.46 19.92 -7.99
CA GLU A 15 -26.98 20.42 -9.27
C GLU A 15 -25.87 20.73 -10.29
N ASP A 16 -24.62 20.95 -9.83
CA ASP A 16 -23.49 21.20 -10.73
C ASP A 16 -22.94 19.86 -11.30
N PRO A 17 -23.00 19.64 -12.62
CA PRO A 17 -22.45 18.43 -13.26
C PRO A 17 -20.92 18.27 -13.09
N VAL A 18 -20.19 19.35 -12.78
CA VAL A 18 -18.77 19.28 -12.42
C VAL A 18 -18.58 18.63 -11.04
N SER A 19 -19.53 18.77 -10.14
CA SER A 19 -19.49 18.10 -8.83
C SER A 19 -19.58 16.59 -8.97
N GLU A 20 -20.39 16.08 -9.91
CA GLU A 20 -20.42 14.65 -10.21
C GLU A 20 -19.04 14.15 -10.66
N LEU A 21 -18.31 14.94 -11.46
CA LEU A 21 -16.95 14.63 -11.87
C LEU A 21 -16.00 14.48 -10.67
N TYR A 22 -16.08 15.39 -9.70
CA TYR A 22 -15.32 15.28 -8.45
C TYR A 22 -15.72 14.05 -7.63
N LEU A 23 -17.01 13.73 -7.52
CA LEU A 23 -17.49 12.54 -6.80
C LEU A 23 -17.02 11.24 -7.45
N LYS A 24 -17.04 11.13 -8.79
CA LYS A 24 -16.51 9.96 -9.51
C LYS A 24 -15.01 9.79 -9.27
N PHE A 25 -14.25 10.88 -9.28
CA PHE A 25 -12.83 10.85 -8.95
C PHE A 25 -12.59 10.41 -7.50
N ALA A 26 -13.31 11.00 -6.54
CA ALA A 26 -13.18 10.69 -5.12
C ALA A 26 -13.53 9.22 -4.84
N HIS A 27 -14.66 8.73 -5.35
CA HIS A 27 -15.08 7.33 -5.19
C HIS A 27 -14.01 6.34 -5.65
N GLY A 28 -13.48 6.54 -6.86
CA GLY A 28 -12.44 5.69 -7.42
C GLY A 28 -11.12 5.73 -6.65
N THR A 29 -10.82 6.87 -6.03
CA THR A 29 -9.59 7.04 -5.25
C THR A 29 -9.74 6.45 -3.84
N ILE A 30 -10.89 6.66 -3.19
CA ILE A 30 -11.25 6.04 -1.90
C ILE A 30 -11.14 4.51 -1.98
N GLN A 31 -11.58 3.90 -3.09
CA GLN A 31 -11.47 2.45 -3.26
C GLN A 31 -10.02 1.96 -3.16
N MET A 32 -9.03 2.73 -3.64
CA MET A 32 -7.62 2.36 -3.51
C MET A 32 -7.18 2.36 -2.03
N PHE A 33 -7.56 3.40 -1.29
CA PHE A 33 -7.28 3.49 0.15
C PHE A 33 -7.97 2.36 0.91
N GLN A 34 -9.22 2.06 0.60
CA GLN A 34 -9.98 0.97 1.22
C GLN A 34 -9.28 -0.38 1.02
N ILE A 35 -8.79 -0.67 -0.19
CA ILE A 35 -8.05 -1.91 -0.44
C ILE A 35 -6.78 -1.98 0.41
N SER A 36 -6.05 -0.87 0.56
CA SER A 36 -4.86 -0.84 1.42
C SER A 36 -5.21 -1.00 2.90
N ILE A 37 -6.28 -0.35 3.39
CA ILE A 37 -6.75 -0.50 4.77
C ILE A 37 -7.15 -1.95 5.06
N LEU A 38 -7.91 -2.58 4.16
CA LEU A 38 -8.30 -3.98 4.33
C LEU A 38 -7.09 -4.94 4.37
N LYS A 39 -6.01 -4.63 3.65
CA LYS A 39 -4.77 -5.39 3.78
C LYS A 39 -4.13 -5.19 5.16
N LEU A 40 -4.12 -3.96 5.67
CA LEU A 40 -3.57 -3.61 6.98
C LEU A 40 -4.41 -4.17 8.15
N ASP A 41 -5.71 -4.33 7.98
CA ASP A 41 -6.61 -4.87 9.00
C ASP A 41 -6.64 -6.41 9.03
N SER A 42 -5.75 -7.07 8.27
CA SER A 42 -5.63 -8.52 8.29
C SER A 42 -5.12 -9.04 9.64
N ASP A 43 -5.76 -10.07 10.18
CA ASP A 43 -5.53 -10.61 11.55
C ASP A 43 -4.07 -10.98 11.87
N PHE A 44 -3.25 -11.24 10.84
CA PHE A 44 -1.87 -11.71 10.99
C PHE A 44 -0.83 -10.83 10.29
N ILE A 45 -1.14 -9.55 10.02
CA ILE A 45 -0.17 -8.69 9.33
C ILE A 45 1.04 -8.39 10.24
N THR A 46 2.23 -8.63 9.72
CA THR A 46 3.48 -8.22 10.37
C THR A 46 3.78 -6.74 10.11
N ALA A 47 4.58 -6.11 10.97
CA ALA A 47 4.99 -4.72 10.77
C ALA A 47 5.71 -4.50 9.42
N SER A 48 6.49 -5.47 8.95
CA SER A 48 7.16 -5.40 7.64
C SER A 48 6.18 -5.47 6.47
N GLU A 49 5.15 -6.31 6.56
CA GLU A 49 4.08 -6.38 5.56
C GLU A 49 3.25 -5.09 5.55
N ALA A 50 2.92 -4.55 6.72
CA ALA A 50 2.22 -3.27 6.83
C ALA A 50 3.02 -2.15 6.15
N THR A 51 4.34 -2.15 6.34
CA THR A 51 5.23 -1.18 5.67
C THR A 51 5.21 -1.35 4.16
N GLN A 52 5.20 -2.58 3.65
CA GLN A 52 5.09 -2.81 2.21
C GLN A 52 3.74 -2.32 1.66
N VAL A 53 2.62 -2.59 2.33
CA VAL A 53 1.30 -2.10 1.89
C VAL A 53 1.30 -0.57 1.80
N TYR A 54 1.98 0.08 2.74
CA TYR A 54 2.16 1.52 2.76
C TYR A 54 2.95 2.05 1.57
N GLU A 55 4.12 1.47 1.32
CA GLU A 55 4.98 1.84 0.19
C GLU A 55 4.30 1.60 -1.15
N GLU A 56 3.60 0.48 -1.32
CA GLU A 56 2.79 0.20 -2.51
C GLU A 56 1.72 1.27 -2.76
N LEU A 57 1.09 1.79 -1.70
CA LEU A 57 0.11 2.85 -1.79
C LEU A 57 0.76 4.18 -2.21
N ILE A 58 1.88 4.55 -1.61
CA ILE A 58 2.63 5.77 -1.97
C ILE A 58 3.07 5.71 -3.43
N ILE A 59 3.69 4.61 -3.86
CA ILE A 59 4.15 4.42 -5.25
C ILE A 59 2.98 4.60 -6.23
N LYS A 60 1.83 3.97 -5.96
CA LYS A 60 0.63 4.13 -6.81
C LYS A 60 0.16 5.58 -6.89
N LEU A 61 0.18 6.32 -5.78
CA LEU A 61 -0.22 7.73 -5.76
C LEU A 61 0.80 8.60 -6.50
N GLU A 62 2.10 8.34 -6.34
CA GLU A 62 3.17 9.04 -7.05
C GLU A 62 3.09 8.82 -8.56
N GLU A 63 2.89 7.58 -9.02
CA GLU A 63 2.70 7.29 -10.44
C GLU A 63 1.45 7.96 -11.00
N ARG A 64 0.33 7.91 -10.28
CA ARG A 64 -0.91 8.58 -10.71
C ARG A 64 -0.73 10.09 -10.79
N LYS A 65 -0.01 10.70 -9.85
CA LYS A 65 0.32 12.12 -9.89
C LYS A 65 1.21 12.45 -11.09
N ALA A 66 2.30 11.72 -11.28
CA ALA A 66 3.28 11.97 -12.34
C ALA A 66 2.64 11.89 -13.74
N ASN A 67 1.62 11.04 -13.91
CA ASN A 67 0.91 10.86 -15.17
C ASN A 67 -0.39 11.68 -15.28
N ASN A 68 -0.68 12.58 -14.33
CA ASN A 68 -1.95 13.33 -14.27
C ASN A 68 -3.17 12.42 -14.41
N PHE A 69 -3.11 11.24 -13.78
CA PHE A 69 -4.05 10.17 -13.97
C PHE A 69 -5.42 10.50 -13.40
N ILE A 70 -6.43 10.45 -14.26
CA ILE A 70 -7.84 10.52 -13.91
C ILE A 70 -8.43 9.13 -14.09
N LEU A 71 -9.21 8.65 -13.11
CA LEU A 71 -9.88 7.37 -13.23
C LEU A 71 -10.81 7.33 -14.44
N PHE A 72 -10.88 6.17 -15.09
CA PHE A 72 -11.63 5.98 -16.33
C PHE A 72 -13.07 6.51 -16.26
N ALA A 73 -13.81 6.21 -15.19
CA ALA A 73 -15.18 6.68 -15.01
C ALA A 73 -15.31 8.22 -14.96
N ALA A 74 -14.38 8.88 -14.26
CA ALA A 74 -14.32 10.35 -14.22
C ALA A 74 -13.89 10.91 -15.58
N ASN A 75 -12.94 10.27 -16.27
CA ASN A 75 -12.49 10.71 -17.58
C ASN A 75 -13.59 10.58 -18.66
N GLN A 76 -14.39 9.51 -18.62
CA GLN A 76 -15.56 9.36 -19.51
C GLN A 76 -16.57 10.49 -19.29
N LEU A 77 -16.86 10.82 -18.03
CA LEU A 77 -17.76 11.91 -17.69
C LEU A 77 -17.20 13.26 -18.16
N LEU A 78 -15.90 13.51 -17.94
CA LEU A 78 -15.23 14.73 -18.41
C LEU A 78 -15.37 14.90 -19.93
N VAL A 79 -15.10 13.86 -20.72
CA VAL A 79 -15.24 13.89 -22.18
C VAL A 79 -16.67 14.24 -22.59
N ARG A 80 -17.67 13.64 -21.94
CA ARG A 80 -19.09 13.94 -22.18
C ARG A 80 -19.42 15.40 -21.86
N LEU A 81 -19.00 15.89 -20.69
CA LEU A 81 -19.26 17.28 -20.26
C LEU A 81 -18.59 18.33 -21.16
N LYS A 82 -17.46 17.99 -21.80
CA LYS A 82 -16.85 18.82 -22.85
C LYS A 82 -17.69 18.85 -24.12
N TYR A 83 -18.19 17.69 -24.56
CA TYR A 83 -19.07 17.61 -25.73
C TYR A 83 -20.35 18.44 -25.55
N ASP A 84 -20.92 18.39 -24.34
CA ASP A 84 -22.13 19.14 -23.97
C ASP A 84 -21.86 20.62 -23.65
N ASN A 85 -20.65 21.15 -23.93
CA ASN A 85 -20.19 22.53 -23.62
C ASN A 85 -20.38 22.99 -22.17
N THR A 86 -20.53 22.03 -21.24
CA THR A 86 -20.76 22.30 -19.81
C THR A 86 -19.44 22.59 -19.08
N VAL A 87 -18.37 21.92 -19.51
CA VAL A 87 -16.99 22.13 -19.07
C VAL A 87 -16.20 22.77 -20.21
N ASN A 88 -15.74 23.99 -19.98
CA ASN A 88 -14.76 24.65 -20.86
C ASN A 88 -13.33 24.24 -20.47
N ASP A 89 -12.36 24.64 -21.29
CA ASP A 89 -10.95 24.29 -21.07
C ASP A 89 -10.40 24.85 -19.73
N ASP A 90 -10.89 26.00 -19.27
CA ASP A 90 -10.50 26.57 -17.98
C ASP A 90 -10.98 25.73 -16.79
N LYS A 91 -12.24 25.28 -16.81
CA LYS A 91 -12.82 24.39 -15.79
C LYS A 91 -12.11 23.04 -15.79
N GLU A 92 -11.78 22.49 -16.95
CA GLU A 92 -10.98 21.26 -17.05
C GLU A 92 -9.60 21.45 -16.40
N LYS A 93 -8.90 22.53 -16.75
CA LYS A 93 -7.58 22.84 -16.18
C LYS A 93 -7.64 22.98 -14.66
N HIS A 94 -8.69 23.63 -14.15
CA HIS A 94 -8.92 23.75 -12.71
C HIS A 94 -9.18 22.38 -12.07
N PHE A 95 -10.01 21.54 -12.68
CA PHE A 95 -10.25 20.17 -12.22
C PHE A 95 -8.96 19.35 -12.14
N ARG A 96 -8.16 19.35 -13.21
CA ARG A 96 -6.88 18.62 -13.26
C ARG A 96 -5.90 19.09 -12.19
N LYS A 97 -5.81 20.40 -11.97
CA LYS A 97 -4.99 20.98 -10.90
C LYS A 97 -5.44 20.52 -9.52
N ASN A 98 -6.74 20.42 -9.29
CA ASN A 98 -7.28 19.92 -8.01
C ASN A 98 -7.02 18.42 -7.83
N VAL A 99 -7.08 17.63 -8.90
CA VAL A 99 -6.70 16.20 -8.88
C VAL A 99 -5.22 16.02 -8.54
N GLU A 100 -4.35 16.78 -9.18
CA GLU A 100 -2.91 16.79 -8.87
C GLU A 100 -2.67 17.18 -7.41
N GLY A 101 -3.32 18.26 -6.95
CA GLY A 101 -3.29 18.72 -5.57
C GLY A 101 -3.76 17.65 -4.58
N PHE A 102 -4.83 16.92 -4.90
CA PHE A 102 -5.30 15.80 -4.09
C PHE A 102 -4.21 14.74 -3.92
N TYR A 103 -3.57 14.29 -5.01
CA TYR A 103 -2.51 13.30 -4.91
C TYR A 103 -1.31 13.83 -4.13
N GLN A 104 -0.91 15.09 -4.37
CA GLN A 104 0.18 15.72 -3.64
C GLN A 104 -0.10 15.77 -2.13
N THR A 105 -1.29 16.21 -1.73
CA THR A 105 -1.71 16.26 -0.33
C THR A 105 -1.79 14.86 0.28
N GLY A 106 -2.34 13.89 -0.44
CA GLY A 106 -2.42 12.50 0.03
C GLY A 106 -1.04 11.88 0.26
N ILE A 107 -0.11 12.05 -0.69
CA ILE A 107 1.28 11.60 -0.54
C ILE A 107 1.96 12.31 0.63
N HIS A 108 1.79 13.63 0.76
CA HIS A 108 2.38 14.40 1.85
C HIS A 108 1.89 13.92 3.21
N TYR A 109 0.58 13.72 3.35
CA TYR A 109 -0.02 13.16 4.56
C TYR A 109 0.59 11.79 4.87
N LEU A 110 0.65 10.89 3.90
CA LEU A 110 1.24 9.57 4.12
C LEU A 110 2.73 9.66 4.50
N LYS A 111 3.53 10.51 3.88
CA LYS A 111 4.95 10.64 4.25
C LYS A 111 5.17 11.13 5.69
N ILE A 112 4.24 11.91 6.25
CA ILE A 112 4.30 12.31 7.67
C ILE A 112 4.18 11.08 8.59
N TRP A 113 3.31 10.12 8.25
CA TRP A 113 3.05 8.93 9.06
C TRP A 113 4.05 7.78 8.84
N GLU A 114 4.82 7.82 7.75
CA GLU A 114 5.80 6.79 7.34
C GLU A 114 6.88 6.51 8.41
N ASN A 115 7.27 7.52 9.20
CA ASN A 115 8.28 7.40 10.26
C ASN A 115 7.95 6.35 11.34
N SER A 116 6.70 5.86 11.39
CA SER A 116 6.27 4.84 12.36
C SER A 116 6.85 3.45 12.08
N PHE A 117 7.38 3.20 10.87
CA PHE A 117 7.76 1.86 10.40
C PHE A 117 9.26 1.68 10.06
N ASP A 118 10.10 2.68 10.28
CA ASP A 118 11.49 2.68 9.79
C ASP A 118 12.33 1.47 10.28
N LYS A 119 12.08 1.01 11.51
CA LYS A 119 12.74 -0.20 12.05
C LYS A 119 12.21 -1.49 11.39
N ALA A 120 10.91 -1.56 11.11
CA ALA A 120 10.27 -2.72 10.49
C ALA A 120 10.78 -2.97 9.06
N ASN A 121 11.20 -1.91 8.36
CA ASN A 121 11.80 -1.99 7.04
C ASN A 121 13.08 -2.85 6.99
N LYS A 122 13.83 -2.91 8.09
CA LYS A 122 15.05 -3.73 8.17
C LYS A 122 14.75 -5.23 8.21
N PHE A 123 13.52 -5.59 8.58
CA PHE A 123 13.05 -6.99 8.64
C PHE A 123 12.33 -7.45 7.37
N LYS A 124 12.30 -6.65 6.30
CA LYS A 124 11.69 -7.03 5.00
C LYS A 124 12.21 -8.34 4.42
N TRP A 125 13.42 -8.77 4.80
CA TRP A 125 13.96 -10.06 4.36
C TRP A 125 13.13 -11.26 4.86
N LEU A 126 12.35 -11.11 5.93
CA LEU A 126 11.42 -12.14 6.44
C LEU A 126 10.26 -12.41 5.49
N MET A 127 9.97 -11.49 4.57
CA MET A 127 8.91 -11.69 3.57
C MET A 127 9.32 -12.65 2.45
N LEU A 128 10.60 -13.05 2.37
CA LEU A 128 11.13 -14.06 1.46
C LEU A 128 10.85 -13.83 -0.04
N GLN A 129 10.45 -12.62 -0.43
CA GLN A 129 10.28 -12.24 -1.84
C GLN A 129 11.58 -12.40 -2.62
N ASN A 130 12.70 -12.07 -1.96
CA ASN A 130 14.05 -12.25 -2.46
C ASN A 130 14.83 -13.12 -1.48
N ASP A 131 15.90 -13.76 -1.98
CA ASP A 131 16.77 -14.56 -1.13
C ASP A 131 17.42 -13.66 -0.07
N PRO A 132 17.35 -14.02 1.22
CA PRO A 132 17.85 -13.17 2.29
C PRO A 132 19.38 -13.08 2.22
N THR A 133 19.90 -11.87 2.04
CA THR A 133 21.35 -11.60 2.07
C THR A 133 21.82 -11.45 3.51
N TRP A 134 23.08 -11.82 3.77
CA TRP A 134 23.67 -11.69 5.10
C TRP A 134 23.64 -10.23 5.58
N GLU A 135 24.03 -9.28 4.72
CA GLU A 135 24.02 -7.85 5.01
C GLU A 135 22.67 -7.34 5.56
N LYS A 136 21.54 -7.83 5.02
CA LYS A 136 20.20 -7.44 5.47
C LYS A 136 19.85 -8.04 6.83
N ILE A 137 20.21 -9.31 7.05
CA ILE A 137 19.99 -10.01 8.32
C ILE A 137 20.83 -9.36 9.41
N GLU A 138 22.12 -9.16 9.16
CA GLU A 138 23.06 -8.51 10.06
C GLU A 138 22.59 -7.10 10.47
N ALA A 139 22.14 -6.28 9.51
CA ALA A 139 21.58 -4.97 9.81
C ALA A 139 20.34 -5.03 10.73
N SER A 140 19.48 -6.02 10.55
CA SER A 140 18.32 -6.21 11.44
C SER A 140 18.73 -6.74 12.83
N THR A 141 19.74 -7.60 12.89
CA THR A 141 20.30 -8.15 14.14
C THR A 141 20.92 -7.06 15.00
N ILE A 142 21.66 -6.12 14.40
CA ILE A 142 22.23 -4.96 15.13
C ILE A 142 21.13 -4.19 15.86
N ILE A 143 19.95 -4.01 15.26
CA ILE A 143 18.82 -3.33 15.91
C ILE A 143 18.29 -4.14 17.08
N VAL A 144 18.11 -5.46 16.92
CA VAL A 144 17.64 -6.31 18.03
C VAL A 144 18.62 -6.29 19.20
N VAL A 145 19.91 -6.46 18.92
CA VAL A 145 20.97 -6.43 19.95
C VAL A 145 21.06 -5.06 20.64
N SER A 146 20.76 -3.97 19.92
CA SER A 146 20.71 -2.62 20.51
C SER A 146 19.59 -2.44 21.54
N ILE A 147 18.50 -3.21 21.40
CA ILE A 147 17.32 -3.16 22.29
C ILE A 147 17.45 -4.22 23.40
N VAL A 148 17.91 -5.42 23.05
CA VAL A 148 18.10 -6.55 23.95
C VAL A 148 19.54 -7.08 23.79
N PRO A 149 20.49 -6.57 24.58
CA PRO A 149 21.86 -7.03 24.54
C PRO A 149 21.97 -8.53 24.82
N ASN A 150 22.93 -9.21 24.19
CA ASN A 150 23.21 -10.65 24.36
C ASN A 150 22.04 -11.59 23.99
N SER A 151 21.06 -11.13 23.21
CA SER A 151 19.90 -11.94 22.79
C SER A 151 20.20 -12.92 21.66
N ILE A 152 21.23 -12.65 20.85
CA ILE A 152 21.49 -13.38 19.60
C ILE A 152 22.96 -13.79 19.52
N ASN A 153 23.20 -15.06 19.22
CA ASN A 153 24.49 -15.56 18.78
C ASN A 153 24.62 -15.38 17.25
N VAL A 154 25.48 -14.47 16.82
CA VAL A 154 25.62 -14.08 15.41
C VAL A 154 26.18 -15.23 14.55
N ASP A 155 27.08 -16.04 15.10
CA ASP A 155 27.67 -17.16 14.37
C ASP A 155 26.61 -18.23 14.06
N GLN A 156 25.79 -18.58 15.06
CA GLN A 156 24.67 -19.51 14.88
C GLN A 156 23.63 -18.95 13.91
N LEU A 157 23.34 -17.65 13.97
CA LEU A 157 22.42 -17.00 13.04
C LEU A 157 22.90 -17.10 11.58
N PHE A 158 24.21 -17.02 11.34
CA PHE A 158 24.77 -17.21 9.99
C PHE A 158 24.54 -18.62 9.46
N ASP A 159 24.69 -19.63 10.32
CA ASP A 159 24.43 -21.04 9.98
C ASP A 159 22.94 -21.29 9.72
N GLU A 160 22.06 -20.73 10.55
CA GLU A 160 20.60 -20.77 10.35
C GLU A 160 20.20 -20.13 9.03
N ARG A 161 20.73 -18.95 8.72
CA ARG A 161 20.53 -18.29 7.42
C ARG A 161 20.98 -19.18 6.28
N SER A 162 22.14 -19.80 6.40
CA SER A 162 22.70 -20.67 5.35
C SER A 162 21.79 -21.88 5.09
N SER A 163 21.24 -22.44 6.16
CA SER A 163 20.25 -23.52 6.11
C SER A 163 18.94 -23.06 5.44
N LEU A 164 18.43 -21.90 5.84
CA LEU A 164 17.23 -21.28 5.26
C LEU A 164 17.38 -21.09 3.74
N VAL A 165 18.51 -20.52 3.28
CA VAL A 165 18.76 -20.31 1.84
C VAL A 165 18.76 -21.63 1.06
N GLN A 166 19.32 -22.71 1.62
CA GLN A 166 19.28 -24.02 0.99
C GLN A 166 17.85 -24.56 0.85
N VAL A 167 17.04 -24.40 1.90
CA VAL A 167 15.62 -24.79 1.88
C VAL A 167 14.85 -23.97 0.85
N LEU A 168 15.03 -22.65 0.84
CA LEU A 168 14.36 -21.74 -0.10
C LEU A 168 14.67 -22.11 -1.55
N ARG A 169 15.92 -22.41 -1.89
CA ARG A 169 16.29 -22.85 -3.25
C ARG A 169 15.54 -24.10 -3.70
N ARG A 170 15.20 -25.00 -2.78
CA ARG A 170 14.43 -26.22 -3.07
C ARG A 170 12.92 -25.96 -3.17
N LEU A 171 12.40 -25.04 -2.35
CA LEU A 171 10.96 -24.78 -2.23
C LEU A 171 10.46 -23.72 -3.21
N LYS A 172 11.25 -22.67 -3.50
CA LYS A 172 10.87 -21.54 -4.37
C LYS A 172 10.34 -21.98 -5.74
N PRO A 173 10.94 -22.95 -6.45
CA PRO A 173 10.40 -23.45 -7.72
C PRO A 173 9.02 -24.12 -7.59
N LYS A 174 8.78 -24.79 -6.44
CA LYS A 174 7.50 -25.45 -6.15
C LYS A 174 6.42 -24.44 -5.77
N TRP A 175 6.79 -23.37 -5.07
CA TRP A 175 5.86 -22.30 -4.70
C TRP A 175 5.35 -21.51 -5.90
N THR A 176 6.20 -21.25 -6.90
CA THR A 176 5.80 -20.59 -8.15
C THR A 176 4.83 -21.42 -9.02
N SER A 177 4.65 -22.72 -8.74
CA SER A 177 3.71 -23.60 -9.45
C SER A 177 2.40 -23.88 -8.71
N LEU A 178 2.22 -23.41 -7.47
CA LEU A 178 1.06 -23.74 -6.65
C LEU A 178 -0.10 -22.75 -6.86
N SER A 179 -1.32 -23.30 -6.90
CA SER A 179 -2.56 -22.53 -6.95
C SER A 179 -2.90 -21.94 -5.57
N LYS A 180 -3.74 -20.89 -5.53
CA LYS A 180 -4.15 -20.21 -4.28
C LYS A 180 -4.78 -21.15 -3.23
N GLU A 181 -5.48 -22.20 -3.68
CA GLU A 181 -6.09 -23.20 -2.78
C GLU A 181 -5.08 -24.14 -2.15
N GLU A 182 -3.95 -24.39 -2.80
CA GLU A 182 -2.89 -25.23 -2.25
C GLU A 182 -2.02 -24.45 -1.25
N ILE A 183 -1.87 -23.14 -1.43
CA ILE A 183 -1.15 -22.27 -0.49
C ILE A 183 -1.86 -22.25 0.88
N LEU A 184 -3.19 -22.17 0.90
CA LEU A 184 -3.99 -22.17 2.13
C LEU A 184 -3.83 -23.48 2.91
N LYS A 185 -3.93 -24.62 2.21
CA LYS A 185 -3.71 -25.96 2.80
C LYS A 185 -2.28 -26.16 3.30
N THR A 186 -1.31 -25.55 2.64
CA THR A 186 0.10 -25.64 3.07
C THR A 186 0.34 -24.82 4.33
N HIS A 187 -0.34 -23.67 4.47
CA HIS A 187 -0.28 -22.83 5.67
C HIS A 187 -0.83 -23.57 6.90
N GLU A 188 -2.03 -24.15 6.80
CA GLU A 188 -2.65 -24.98 7.86
C GLU A 188 -1.73 -26.13 8.27
N LYS A 189 -1.13 -26.82 7.28
CA LYS A 189 -0.22 -27.94 7.53
C LYS A 189 1.11 -27.49 8.16
N MET A 190 1.55 -26.27 7.90
CA MET A 190 2.78 -25.72 8.48
C MET A 190 2.54 -25.28 9.94
N GLU A 191 1.39 -24.70 10.25
CA GLU A 191 0.95 -24.44 11.62
C GLU A 191 0.86 -25.72 12.46
N GLU A 192 0.31 -26.79 11.89
CA GLU A 192 0.18 -28.09 12.54
C GLU A 192 1.55 -28.71 12.85
N ASN A 193 2.52 -28.57 11.95
CA ASN A 193 3.89 -29.06 12.17
C ASN A 193 4.65 -28.23 13.20
N ILE A 194 4.45 -26.90 13.25
CA ILE A 194 5.09 -26.05 14.26
C ILE A 194 4.51 -26.34 15.66
N ARG A 195 3.20 -26.60 15.77
CA ARG A 195 2.56 -27.06 17.02
C ARG A 195 3.00 -28.45 17.49
N CYS A 196 3.63 -29.25 16.63
CA CYS A 196 4.20 -30.54 17.01
C CYS A 196 5.66 -30.42 17.50
N ILE A 197 6.31 -29.28 17.28
CA ILE A 197 7.73 -29.05 17.61
C ILE A 197 7.88 -28.25 18.93
N PHE A 198 6.83 -27.58 19.38
CA PHE A 198 6.72 -26.90 20.68
C PHE A 198 5.58 -27.49 21.51
#